data_AF-A0A6F9BWA9-F1
#
_entry.id   AF-A0A6F9BWA9-F1
#
_cell.length_a   1.000
_cell.length_b   1.000
_cell.length_c   1.000
_cell.angle_alpha   90.00
_cell.angle_beta   90.00
_cell.angle_gamma   90.00
#
_symmetry.space_group_name_H-M   'P 1'
#
loop_
_entity.id
_entity.type
_entity.pdbx_description
1 polymer ?
#
loop_
_entity_poly.entity_id
_entity_poly.type
_entity_poly.pdbx_seq_one_letter_code
_entity_poly.pdbx_strand_id
1 'polypeptide(L)'
;HFDNEEQYIQAIEKFGENCVCREDPEVGSAFLNFAVFTKELTALFKNLDLKKPFDKAWKDYETKLTKIEKEKKEHAKQHGMIRTEFSGGEIAEEMEKERRLFQLQMCEYLLKVNEIETKKGVNFLQNLIKYFHAQCNFFQDGLNAVNSLRPSIEKLATDLI
;
A
#
# COMPACT_ATOMS: atom_id res chain seq x y z
N HIS A 1 -7.29 -14.56 7.24
CA HIS A 1 -6.79 -13.63 6.21
C HIS A 1 -5.53 -12.90 6.66
N PHE A 2 -5.49 -12.39 7.90
CA PHE A 2 -4.27 -11.78 8.49
C PHE A 2 -3.18 -12.83 8.84
N ASP A 3 -3.59 -14.00 9.36
CA ASP A 3 -2.64 -15.07 9.74
C ASP A 3 -1.88 -15.69 8.55
N ASN A 4 -2.46 -15.63 7.35
CA ASN A 4 -1.80 -16.14 6.13
C ASN A 4 -0.67 -15.21 5.66
N GLU A 5 -0.78 -13.90 5.93
CA GLU A 5 0.19 -12.90 5.49
C GLU A 5 1.47 -12.97 6.34
N GLU A 6 1.32 -13.14 7.66
CA GLU A 6 2.44 -13.26 8.59
C GLU A 6 3.21 -14.58 8.39
N GLN A 7 2.50 -15.67 8.10
CA GLN A 7 3.11 -16.96 7.72
C GLN A 7 3.86 -16.88 6.39
N TYR A 8 3.34 -16.14 5.41
CA TYR A 8 3.99 -15.92 4.12
C TYR A 8 5.30 -15.14 4.26
N ILE A 9 5.28 -14.05 5.04
CA ILE A 9 6.48 -13.25 5.33
C ILE A 9 7.53 -14.12 6.03
N GLN A 10 7.15 -14.88 7.05
CA GLN A 10 8.08 -15.76 7.78
C GLN A 10 8.66 -16.87 6.87
N ALA A 11 7.87 -17.41 5.95
CA ALA A 11 8.35 -18.42 5.00
C ALA A 11 9.39 -17.83 4.04
N ILE A 12 9.18 -16.61 3.55
CA ILE A 12 10.12 -15.90 2.67
C ILE A 12 11.41 -15.54 3.40
N GLU A 13 11.33 -15.06 4.64
CA GLU A 13 12.52 -14.74 5.46
C GLU A 13 13.35 -15.99 5.69
N LYS A 14 12.71 -17.07 6.12
CA LYS A 14 13.38 -18.35 6.36
C LYS A 14 13.99 -18.93 5.08
N PHE A 15 13.35 -18.74 3.93
CA PHE A 15 13.91 -19.16 2.64
C PHE A 15 15.13 -18.31 2.25
N GLY A 16 15.02 -16.98 2.36
CA GLY A 16 16.11 -16.05 2.08
C GLY A 16 17.33 -16.32 2.96
N GLU A 17 17.15 -16.43 4.27
CA GLU A 17 18.23 -16.74 5.23
C GLU A 17 18.93 -18.07 4.93
N ASN A 18 18.18 -19.10 4.53
CA ASN A 18 18.76 -20.39 4.18
C ASN A 18 19.54 -20.36 2.85
N CYS A 19 19.09 -19.55 1.88
CA CYS A 19 19.77 -19.37 0.59
C CYS A 19 21.04 -18.51 0.69
N VAL A 20 21.03 -17.45 1.53
CA VAL A 20 22.24 -16.64 1.81
C VAL A 20 23.38 -17.50 2.36
N CYS A 21 23.05 -18.47 3.22
CA CYS A 21 24.03 -19.29 3.93
C CYS A 21 24.52 -20.52 3.17
N ARG A 22 23.90 -20.92 2.05
CA ARG A 22 24.21 -22.22 1.43
C ARG A 22 24.76 -22.14 0.01
N GLU A 23 24.19 -21.40 -0.94
CA GLU A 23 24.57 -21.59 -2.35
C GLU A 23 24.50 -20.34 -3.26
N ASP A 24 23.79 -19.25 -2.90
CA ASP A 24 23.77 -18.02 -3.71
C ASP A 24 23.37 -16.76 -2.88
N PRO A 25 24.34 -15.90 -2.50
CA PRO A 25 24.09 -14.73 -1.66
C PRO A 25 23.13 -13.70 -2.28
N GLU A 26 23.13 -13.57 -3.62
CA GLU A 26 22.28 -12.60 -4.32
C GLU A 26 20.81 -13.01 -4.27
N VAL A 27 20.53 -14.29 -4.49
CA VAL A 27 19.17 -14.84 -4.42
C VAL A 27 18.63 -14.73 -2.99
N GLY A 28 19.43 -15.09 -1.98
CA GLY A 28 19.04 -14.95 -0.59
C GLY A 28 18.75 -13.49 -0.20
N SER A 29 19.57 -12.54 -0.68
CA SER A 29 19.34 -11.11 -0.50
C SER A 29 18.04 -10.64 -1.18
N ALA A 30 17.72 -11.14 -2.37
CA ALA A 30 16.48 -10.80 -3.06
C ALA A 30 15.24 -11.23 -2.26
N PHE A 31 15.21 -12.45 -1.72
CA PHE A 31 14.11 -12.93 -0.88
C PHE A 31 13.97 -12.13 0.42
N LEU A 32 15.08 -11.77 1.06
CA LEU A 32 15.05 -10.89 2.24
C LEU A 32 14.52 -9.49 1.90
N ASN A 33 14.91 -8.92 0.76
CA ASN A 33 14.37 -7.66 0.28
C ASN A 33 12.86 -7.75 -0.01
N PHE A 34 12.37 -8.87 -0.54
CA PHE A 34 10.93 -9.12 -0.69
C PHE A 34 10.20 -9.20 0.65
N ALA A 35 10.77 -9.87 1.65
CA ALA A 35 10.19 -9.92 2.99
C ALA A 35 10.12 -8.54 3.66
N VAL A 36 11.22 -7.77 3.60
CA VAL A 36 11.26 -6.39 4.13
C VAL A 36 10.24 -5.51 3.42
N PHE A 37 10.19 -5.56 2.08
CA PHE A 37 9.19 -4.81 1.31
C PHE A 37 7.76 -5.19 1.73
N THR A 38 7.49 -6.48 1.90
CA THR A 38 6.16 -6.96 2.32
C THR A 38 5.83 -6.45 3.73
N LYS A 39 6.76 -6.51 4.68
CA LYS A 39 6.59 -5.95 6.03
C LYS A 39 6.34 -4.44 6.01
N GLU A 40 7.10 -3.69 5.22
CA GLU A 40 6.90 -2.25 5.04
C GLU A 40 5.53 -1.95 4.44
N LEU A 41 5.11 -2.72 3.43
CA LEU A 41 3.80 -2.63 2.80
C LEU A 41 2.70 -2.84 3.84
N THR A 42 2.74 -3.94 4.60
CA THR A 42 1.78 -4.28 5.67
C THR A 42 1.77 -3.22 6.77
N ALA A 43 2.94 -2.68 7.16
CA ALA A 43 3.04 -1.60 8.14
C ALA A 43 2.44 -0.29 7.60
N LEU A 44 2.66 0.02 6.32
CA LEU A 44 2.04 1.15 5.62
C LEU A 44 0.51 0.98 5.63
N PHE A 45 0.01 -0.23 5.36
CA PHE A 45 -1.41 -0.57 5.43
C PHE A 45 -1.99 -0.48 6.85
N LYS A 46 -1.23 -0.87 7.89
CA LYS A 46 -1.63 -0.71 9.29
C LYS A 46 -1.62 0.76 9.73
N ASN A 47 -0.71 1.57 9.18
CA ASN A 47 -0.61 3.01 9.41
C ASN A 47 -1.54 3.85 8.50
N LEU A 48 -2.38 3.22 7.66
CA LEU A 48 -3.45 3.86 6.87
C LEU A 48 -4.63 4.34 7.73
N ASP A 49 -4.36 4.82 8.94
CA ASP A 49 -5.30 5.62 9.72
C ASP A 49 -5.57 7.01 9.08
N LEU A 50 -5.23 7.17 7.79
CA LEU A 50 -5.57 8.28 6.91
C LEU A 50 -7.07 8.54 6.82
N LYS A 51 -7.89 7.55 7.16
CA LYS A 51 -9.34 7.71 7.26
C LYS A 51 -9.75 8.52 8.50
N LYS A 52 -8.94 8.53 9.57
CA LYS A 52 -9.28 9.24 10.82
C LYS A 52 -9.46 10.75 10.65
N PRO A 53 -8.53 11.50 10.01
CA PRO A 53 -8.70 12.94 9.80
C PRO A 53 -9.92 13.25 8.92
N PHE A 54 -10.16 12.43 7.89
CA PHE A 54 -11.33 12.51 7.03
C PHE A 54 -12.64 12.27 7.79
N ASP A 55 -12.75 11.15 8.52
CA ASP A 55 -13.93 10.79 9.31
C ASP A 55 -14.21 11.83 10.40
N LYS A 56 -13.15 12.42 10.98
CA LYS A 56 -13.28 13.52 11.94
C LYS A 56 -13.87 14.77 11.29
N ALA A 57 -13.31 15.21 10.15
CA ALA A 57 -13.80 16.39 9.45
C ALA A 57 -15.25 16.22 8.96
N TRP A 58 -15.63 15.00 8.55
CA TRP A 58 -17.01 14.65 8.22
C TRP A 58 -17.96 14.82 9.43
N LYS A 59 -17.59 14.26 10.58
CA LYS A 59 -18.40 14.37 11.81
C LYS A 59 -18.53 15.81 12.30
N ASP A 60 -17.46 16.59 12.21
CA ASP A 60 -17.47 18.01 12.57
C ASP A 60 -18.42 18.80 11.64
N TYR A 61 -18.41 18.50 10.34
CA TYR A 61 -19.35 19.06 9.36
C TYR A 61 -20.81 18.69 9.68
N GLU A 62 -21.12 17.40 9.90
CA GLU A 62 -22.48 16.96 10.26
C GLU A 62 -22.99 17.61 11.56
N THR A 63 -22.12 17.69 12.56
CA THR A 63 -22.45 18.27 13.87
C THR A 63 -22.79 19.76 13.74
N LYS A 64 -21.99 20.49 12.96
CA LYS A 64 -22.21 21.92 12.68
C LYS A 64 -23.54 22.14 11.95
N LEU A 65 -23.80 21.35 10.91
CA LEU A 65 -25.03 21.43 10.13
C LEU A 65 -26.27 21.21 11.02
N THR A 66 -26.25 20.14 11.81
CA THR A 66 -27.35 19.80 12.72
C THR A 66 -27.58 20.89 13.77
N LYS A 67 -26.50 21.52 14.26
CA LYS A 67 -26.59 22.61 15.23
C LYS A 67 -27.25 23.84 14.63
N ILE A 68 -26.81 24.26 13.44
CA ILE A 68 -27.39 25.42 12.73
C ILE A 68 -28.88 25.19 12.45
N GLU A 69 -29.25 24.00 11.95
CA GLU A 69 -30.66 23.67 11.69
C GLU A 69 -31.54 23.76 12.95
N LYS A 70 -31.03 23.31 14.11
CA LYS A 70 -31.73 23.39 15.40
C LYS A 70 -31.88 24.83 15.89
N GLU A 71 -30.80 25.59 15.91
CA GLU A 71 -30.78 26.99 16.38
C GLU A 71 -31.72 27.85 15.53
N LYS A 72 -31.67 27.69 14.21
CA LYS A 72 -32.55 28.40 13.28
C LYS A 72 -34.01 28.02 13.51
N LYS A 73 -34.33 26.72 13.67
CA LYS A 73 -35.70 26.24 13.96
C LYS A 73 -36.24 26.77 15.29
N GLU A 74 -35.40 26.87 16.32
CA GLU A 74 -35.78 27.48 17.62
C GLU A 74 -36.02 28.98 17.49
N HIS A 75 -35.16 29.69 16.78
CA HIS A 75 -35.31 31.13 16.54
C HIS A 75 -36.64 31.47 15.83
N ALA A 76 -37.02 30.69 14.81
CA ALA A 76 -38.30 30.87 14.12
C ALA A 76 -39.52 30.65 15.03
N LYS A 77 -39.46 29.64 15.91
CA LYS A 77 -40.52 29.37 16.90
C LYS A 77 -40.67 30.52 17.91
N GLN A 78 -39.56 31.09 18.38
CA GLN A 78 -39.58 32.17 19.37
C GLN A 78 -40.14 33.48 18.82
N HIS A 79 -39.98 33.75 17.52
CA HIS A 79 -40.45 34.98 16.87
C HIS A 79 -41.85 34.87 16.24
N GLY A 80 -42.56 33.76 16.45
CA GLY A 80 -43.91 33.55 15.90
C GLY A 80 -43.97 33.56 14.37
N MET A 81 -42.83 33.38 13.69
CA MET A 81 -42.75 33.45 12.24
C MET A 81 -43.18 32.11 11.61
N ILE A 82 -44.21 32.12 10.77
CA ILE A 82 -44.58 31.01 9.86
C ILE A 82 -43.70 31.03 8.60
N ARG A 83 -42.50 31.63 8.65
CA ARG A 83 -41.60 31.64 7.50
C ARG A 83 -40.62 30.48 7.64
N THR A 84 -40.95 29.39 6.97
CA THR A 84 -40.19 28.13 6.88
C THR A 84 -38.92 28.26 6.04
N GLU A 85 -38.62 29.44 5.51
CA GLU A 85 -37.54 29.65 4.55
C GLU A 85 -36.43 30.47 5.19
N PHE A 86 -35.45 29.76 5.75
CA PHE A 86 -34.11 30.30 5.97
C PHE A 86 -33.44 30.48 4.62
N SER A 87 -32.70 31.56 4.44
CA SER A 87 -31.89 31.73 3.23
C SER A 87 -30.84 30.62 3.22
N GLY A 88 -30.92 29.71 2.24
CA GLY A 88 -29.87 28.70 2.03
C GLY A 88 -28.48 29.34 1.89
N GLY A 89 -28.41 30.63 1.51
CA GLY A 89 -27.18 31.42 1.48
C GLY A 89 -26.56 31.67 2.85
N GLU A 90 -27.35 31.93 3.90
CA GLU A 90 -26.84 32.17 5.26
C GLU A 90 -26.28 30.87 5.88
N ILE A 91 -26.99 29.75 5.70
CA ILE A 91 -26.51 28.43 6.13
C ILE A 91 -25.26 28.05 5.33
N ALA A 92 -25.22 28.35 4.03
CA ALA A 92 -24.05 28.08 3.21
C ALA A 92 -22.81 28.83 3.69
N GLU A 93 -22.95 30.11 4.07
CA GLU A 93 -21.87 30.95 4.59
C GLU A 93 -21.37 30.47 5.97
N GLU A 94 -22.28 30.16 6.89
CA GLU A 94 -21.92 29.63 8.22
C GLU A 94 -21.24 28.24 8.16
N MET A 95 -21.56 27.45 7.12
CA MET A 95 -21.00 26.12 6.87
C MET A 95 -19.70 26.14 6.04
N GLU A 96 -19.31 27.29 5.50
CA GLU A 96 -18.23 27.37 4.50
C GLU A 96 -16.89 26.87 5.05
N LYS A 97 -16.58 27.19 6.31
CA LYS A 97 -15.33 26.75 6.95
C LYS A 97 -15.25 25.23 7.07
N GLU A 98 -16.28 24.60 7.63
CA GLU A 98 -16.35 23.15 7.81
C GLU A 98 -16.41 22.42 6.47
N ARG A 99 -17.11 23.00 5.47
CA ARG A 99 -17.16 22.49 4.09
C ARG A 99 -15.77 22.44 3.46
N ARG A 100 -15.00 23.54 3.55
CA ARG A 100 -13.63 23.61 3.03
C ARG A 100 -12.70 22.63 3.72
N LEU A 101 -12.81 22.50 5.06
CA LEU A 101 -11.99 21.57 5.81
C LEU A 101 -12.29 20.11 5.42
N PHE A 102 -13.56 19.76 5.30
CA PHE A 102 -13.97 18.43 4.84
C PHE A 102 -13.46 18.12 3.43
N GLN A 103 -13.63 19.06 2.48
CA GLN A 103 -13.13 18.92 1.12
C GLN A 103 -11.61 18.78 1.07
N LEU A 104 -10.88 19.56 1.87
CA LEU A 104 -9.42 19.46 1.96
C LEU A 104 -9.00 18.07 2.45
N GLN A 105 -9.58 17.60 3.56
CA GLN A 105 -9.26 16.28 4.12
C GLN A 105 -9.64 15.14 3.16
N MET A 106 -10.72 15.29 2.39
CA MET A 106 -11.09 14.36 1.32
C MET A 106 -10.04 14.32 0.20
N CYS A 107 -9.60 15.50 -0.28
CA CYS A 107 -8.59 15.59 -1.33
C CYS A 107 -7.25 15.01 -0.87
N GLU A 108 -6.82 15.31 0.36
CA GLU A 108 -5.60 14.74 0.96
C GLU A 108 -5.69 13.21 1.06
N TYR A 109 -6.84 12.67 1.48
CA TYR A 109 -7.08 11.24 1.52
C TYR A 109 -6.97 10.60 0.13
N LEU A 110 -7.69 11.14 -0.87
CA LEU A 110 -7.69 10.60 -2.23
C LEU A 110 -6.31 10.68 -2.90
N LEU A 111 -5.59 11.80 -2.72
CA LEU A 111 -4.22 11.93 -3.22
C LEU A 111 -3.29 10.91 -2.57
N LYS A 112 -3.43 10.67 -1.26
CA LYS A 112 -2.59 9.71 -0.55
C LYS A 112 -2.88 8.27 -0.95
N VAL A 113 -4.16 7.94 -1.16
CA VAL A 113 -4.57 6.63 -1.70
C VAL A 113 -3.94 6.43 -3.09
N ASN A 114 -4.06 7.41 -3.98
CA ASN A 114 -3.50 7.34 -5.34
C ASN A 114 -1.96 7.23 -5.36
N GLU A 115 -1.27 7.99 -4.49
CA GLU A 115 0.18 7.90 -4.31
C GLU A 115 0.60 6.49 -3.87
N ILE A 116 -0.15 5.91 -2.94
CA ILE A 116 0.09 4.56 -2.42
C ILE A 116 -0.15 3.50 -3.50
N GLU A 117 -1.25 3.56 -4.24
CA GLU A 117 -1.54 2.62 -5.34
C GLU A 117 -0.45 2.66 -6.42
N THR A 118 -0.01 3.86 -6.79
CA THR A 118 1.05 4.05 -7.78
C THR A 118 2.38 3.48 -7.30
N LYS A 119 2.81 3.82 -6.07
CA LYS A 119 4.07 3.33 -5.50
C LYS A 119 4.10 1.82 -5.32
N LYS A 120 2.97 1.20 -4.97
CA LYS A 120 2.85 -0.27 -4.85
C LYS A 120 3.13 -0.97 -6.17
N GLY A 121 2.52 -0.51 -7.26
CA GLY A 121 2.71 -1.10 -8.59
C GLY A 121 4.16 -1.00 -9.06
N VAL A 122 4.76 0.17 -8.90
CA VAL A 122 6.15 0.42 -9.31
C VAL A 122 7.14 -0.43 -8.50
N ASN A 123 7.03 -0.45 -7.17
CA ASN A 123 7.95 -1.22 -6.33
C ASN A 123 7.80 -2.73 -6.56
N PHE A 124 6.56 -3.23 -6.71
CA PHE A 124 6.33 -4.64 -7.02
C PHE A 124 6.97 -5.03 -8.36
N LEU A 125 6.75 -4.23 -9.41
CA LEU A 125 7.33 -4.46 -10.73
C LEU A 125 8.86 -4.44 -10.66
N GLN A 126 9.45 -3.48 -9.94
CA GLN A 126 10.89 -3.38 -9.80
C GLN A 126 11.49 -4.59 -9.07
N ASN A 127 10.83 -5.08 -8.03
CA ASN A 127 11.27 -6.29 -7.33
C ASN A 127 11.11 -7.55 -8.20
N LEU A 128 10.05 -7.64 -9.00
CA LEU A 128 9.85 -8.74 -9.95
C LEU A 128 10.93 -8.74 -11.05
N ILE A 129 11.32 -7.56 -11.54
CA ILE A 129 12.43 -7.41 -12.51
C ILE A 129 13.73 -7.91 -11.89
N LYS A 130 14.05 -7.51 -10.66
CA LYS A 130 15.26 -7.97 -9.96
C LYS A 130 15.27 -9.49 -9.79
N TYR A 131 14.13 -10.08 -9.44
CA TYR A 131 13.99 -11.54 -9.32
C TYR A 131 14.30 -12.26 -10.64
N PHE A 132 13.64 -11.85 -11.73
CA PHE A 132 13.87 -12.50 -13.03
C PHE A 132 15.29 -12.29 -13.54
N HIS A 133 15.91 -11.14 -13.25
CA HIS A 133 17.31 -10.90 -13.60
C HIS A 133 18.26 -11.85 -12.87
N ALA A 134 18.11 -12.00 -11.55
CA ALA A 134 18.90 -12.96 -10.77
C ALA A 134 18.70 -14.40 -11.25
N GLN A 135 17.44 -14.77 -11.57
CA GLN A 135 17.12 -16.09 -12.10
C GLN A 135 17.77 -16.36 -13.46
N CYS A 136 17.77 -15.37 -14.36
CA CYS A 136 18.48 -15.47 -15.64
C CYS A 136 19.99 -15.67 -15.45
N ASN A 137 20.61 -14.93 -14.53
CA ASN A 137 22.03 -15.05 -14.24
C ASN A 137 22.37 -16.45 -13.72
N PHE A 138 21.60 -16.96 -12.76
CA PHE A 138 21.76 -18.31 -12.22
C PHE A 138 21.72 -19.40 -13.32
N PHE A 139 20.74 -19.34 -14.23
CA PHE A 139 20.65 -20.31 -15.32
C PHE A 139 21.79 -20.16 -16.33
N GLN A 140 22.24 -18.94 -16.60
CA GLN A 140 23.36 -18.69 -17.50
C GLN A 140 24.66 -19.29 -16.92
N ASP A 141 24.90 -19.12 -15.63
CA ASP A 141 26.06 -19.67 -14.94
C ASP A 141 25.99 -21.21 -14.86
N GLY A 142 24.82 -21.76 -14.57
CA GLY A 142 24.58 -23.21 -14.64
C GLY A 142 24.85 -23.78 -16.04
N LEU A 143 24.39 -23.11 -17.09
CA LEU A 143 24.67 -23.51 -18.47
C LEU A 143 26.17 -23.44 -18.80
N ASN A 144 26.86 -22.40 -18.34
CA ASN A 144 28.30 -22.26 -18.51
C ASN A 144 29.07 -23.39 -17.81
N ALA A 145 28.66 -23.78 -16.59
CA ALA A 145 29.24 -24.89 -15.86
C ALA A 145 28.99 -26.25 -16.55
N VAL A 146 27.78 -26.49 -17.06
CA VAL A 146 27.49 -27.71 -17.83
C VAL A 146 28.32 -27.75 -19.12
N ASN A 147 28.46 -26.62 -19.81
CA ASN A 147 29.28 -26.53 -21.02
C ASN A 147 30.77 -26.78 -20.73
N SER A 148 31.29 -26.38 -19.56
CA SER A 148 32.68 -26.65 -19.18
C SER A 148 32.94 -28.12 -18.83
N LEU A 149 31.92 -28.83 -18.34
CA LEU A 149 31.99 -30.26 -18.03
C LEU A 149 31.82 -31.15 -19.26
N ARG A 150 31.14 -30.66 -20.31
CA ARG A 150 30.86 -31.41 -21.54
C ARG A 150 32.10 -32.10 -22.15
N PRO A 151 33.26 -31.44 -22.34
CA PRO A 151 34.43 -32.07 -22.95
C PRO A 151 34.96 -33.25 -22.13
N SER A 152 34.89 -33.16 -20.79
CA SER A 152 35.32 -34.24 -19.89
C SER A 152 34.41 -35.46 -20.00
N ILE A 153 33.09 -35.24 -20.13
CA ILE A 153 32.11 -36.31 -20.33
C ILE A 153 32.31 -36.98 -21.69
N GLU A 154 32.52 -36.20 -22.75
CA GLU A 154 32.78 -36.71 -24.11
C GLU A 154 34.06 -37.55 -24.17
N LYS A 155 35.13 -37.10 -23.49
CA LYS A 155 36.37 -37.87 -23.38
C LYS A 155 36.14 -39.20 -22.65
N LEU A 156 35.47 -39.17 -21.50
CA LEU A 156 35.16 -40.36 -20.73
C LEU A 156 34.31 -41.36 -21.54
N ALA A 157 33.32 -40.86 -22.29
CA ALA A 157 32.48 -41.68 -23.14
C ALA A 157 33.28 -42.34 -24.29
N THR A 158 34.29 -41.66 -24.82
CA THR A 158 35.18 -42.21 -25.85
C THR A 158 36.12 -43.28 -25.27
N ASP A 159 36.61 -43.09 -24.05
CA ASP A 159 37.50 -44.05 -23.35
C ASP A 159 36.75 -45.34 -22.91
N LEU A 160 35.41 -45.33 -22.91
CA LEU A 160 34.54 -46.45 -22.52
C LEU A 160 34.07 -47.33 -23.71
N ILE A 161 34.34 -46.92 -24.94
CA ILE A 161 34.00 -47.63 -26.19
C ILE A 161 35.25 -48.34 -26.72
#